data_AF-A0A2N1DKL0-F1
#
_entry.id   AF-A0A2N1DKL0-F1
#
_cell.length_a   1.000
_cell.length_b   1.000
_cell.length_c   1.000
_cell.angle_alpha   90.00
_cell.angle_beta   90.00
_cell.angle_gamma   90.00
#
_symmetry.space_group_name_H-M   'P 1'
#
loop_
_entity.id
_entity.type
_entity.pdbx_description
1 polymer ?
#
loop_
_entity_poly.entity_id
_entity_poly.type
_entity_poly.pdbx_seq_one_letter_code
_entity_poly.pdbx_strand_id
1 'polypeptide(L)'
;MIERVLLEIGELQRFNADVTRIVETQEYAATTSLVDDLDEQSLLEELLDEVKPNHRKGAECLHYLISTPFRYPPLKHGSRFGDVTMPSYFYASEDVKTALSECAFYRFVFLDDMSVPYNKPIKSEHMSFSVNIDALATADLTKVESKDIVAALASPVNYIFTQQLGKYLTEKGGATALRFYSARANENKGINIAVSKPEVIISKKPENNINWICHTTAKKISFNAHESTPISFDIDRFLIKGVLPKLL
;
A
#
# COMPACT_ATOMS: atom_id res chain seq x y z
N MET A 1 0.70 -26.09 2.67
CA MET A 1 1.12 -24.87 3.38
C MET A 1 -0.07 -24.04 3.83
N ILE A 2 -1.03 -23.72 2.95
CA ILE A 2 -2.26 -22.97 3.31
C ILE A 2 -3.01 -23.59 4.50
N GLU A 3 -3.26 -24.91 4.51
CA GLU A 3 -3.95 -25.57 5.64
C GLU A 3 -3.25 -25.35 6.99
N ARG A 4 -1.91 -25.34 7.02
CA ARG A 4 -1.14 -25.01 8.23
C ARG A 4 -1.34 -23.56 8.67
N VAL A 5 -1.40 -22.63 7.72
CA VAL A 5 -1.75 -21.22 8.03
C VAL A 5 -3.10 -21.17 8.71
N LEU A 6 -4.13 -21.82 8.14
CA LEU A 6 -5.50 -21.79 8.67
C LEU A 6 -5.57 -22.37 10.08
N LEU A 7 -4.82 -23.46 10.35
CA LEU A 7 -4.72 -24.05 11.68
C LEU A 7 -4.07 -23.09 12.69
N GLU A 8 -3.02 -22.37 12.29
CA GLU A 8 -2.28 -21.47 13.19
C GLU A 8 -3.01 -20.15 13.45
N ILE A 9 -3.65 -19.56 12.43
CA ILE A 9 -4.38 -18.29 12.62
C ILE A 9 -5.74 -18.49 13.31
N GLY A 10 -6.30 -19.71 13.22
CA GLY A 10 -7.59 -20.07 13.76
C GLY A 10 -8.76 -19.40 13.02
N GLU A 11 -9.83 -19.10 13.75
CA GLU A 11 -11.01 -18.43 13.20
C GLU A 11 -10.70 -16.97 12.82
N LEU A 12 -11.40 -16.48 11.79
CA LEU A 12 -11.35 -15.07 11.41
C LEU A 12 -11.88 -14.21 12.56
N GLN A 13 -11.21 -13.09 12.80
CA GLN A 13 -11.48 -12.25 13.96
C GLN A 13 -12.05 -10.90 13.56
N ARG A 14 -12.87 -10.31 14.43
CA ARG A 14 -13.20 -8.90 14.31
C ARG A 14 -11.96 -8.07 14.61
N PHE A 15 -11.69 -7.07 13.78
CA PHE A 15 -10.59 -6.14 13.95
C PHE A 15 -11.06 -4.72 13.66
N ASN A 16 -10.86 -3.82 14.62
CA ASN A 16 -11.13 -2.40 14.49
C ASN A 16 -9.87 -1.62 14.84
N ALA A 17 -9.46 -0.71 13.95
CA ALA A 17 -8.27 0.10 14.13
C ALA A 17 -8.29 1.31 13.18
N ASP A 18 -7.52 2.34 13.54
CA ASP A 18 -7.08 3.33 12.57
C ASP A 18 -5.85 2.81 11.85
N VAL A 19 -5.88 2.87 10.51
CA VAL A 19 -4.78 2.41 9.66
C VAL A 19 -4.36 3.52 8.71
N THR A 20 -3.05 3.69 8.58
CA THR A 20 -2.42 4.77 7.83
C THR A 20 -2.01 4.31 6.44
N ARG A 21 -2.38 5.09 5.44
CA ARG A 21 -1.93 4.94 4.06
C ARG A 21 -1.14 6.18 3.66
N ILE A 22 -0.12 5.99 2.83
CA ILE A 22 0.65 7.08 2.22
C ILE A 22 0.42 7.11 0.71
N VAL A 23 0.32 8.32 0.18
CA VAL A 23 0.14 8.60 -1.25
C VAL A 23 1.08 9.73 -1.67
N GLU A 24 1.49 9.71 -2.93
CA GLU A 24 2.21 10.83 -3.54
C GLU A 24 1.19 11.90 -3.97
N THR A 25 1.37 13.16 -3.54
CA THR A 25 0.43 14.25 -3.78
C THR A 25 0.84 15.03 -5.02
N GLN A 26 0.59 14.46 -6.21
CA GLN A 26 0.95 15.10 -7.48
C GLN A 26 -0.23 15.39 -8.42
N GLU A 27 -1.44 14.86 -8.17
CA GLU A 27 -2.55 14.96 -9.15
C GLU A 27 -2.88 16.41 -9.54
N TYR A 28 -3.12 17.31 -8.58
CA TYR A 28 -3.56 18.67 -8.91
C TYR A 28 -2.48 19.52 -9.60
N ALA A 29 -1.21 19.36 -9.23
CA ALA A 29 -0.11 20.15 -9.79
C ALA A 29 0.33 19.66 -11.17
N ALA A 30 0.16 18.37 -11.48
CA ALA A 30 0.61 17.78 -12.74
C ALA A 30 -0.31 18.16 -13.91
N THR A 31 -1.63 18.09 -13.74
CA THR A 31 -2.60 18.45 -14.80
C THR A 31 -2.68 19.95 -15.01
N THR A 32 -2.49 20.77 -13.95
CA THR A 32 -2.42 22.24 -14.08
C THR A 32 -1.31 22.70 -15.03
N SER A 33 -0.25 21.90 -15.20
CA SER A 33 0.83 22.22 -16.15
C SER A 33 0.48 21.96 -17.62
N LEU A 34 -0.67 21.31 -17.88
CA LEU A 34 -1.16 20.95 -19.21
C LEU A 34 -2.20 21.93 -19.77
N VAL A 35 -2.56 22.95 -19.00
CA VAL A 35 -3.67 23.88 -19.29
C VAL A 35 -3.23 25.32 -19.03
N ASP A 36 -3.83 26.27 -19.74
CA ASP A 36 -3.42 27.67 -19.67
C ASP A 36 -4.12 28.42 -18.53
N ASP A 37 -5.28 27.93 -18.06
CA ASP A 37 -6.05 28.52 -16.97
C ASP A 37 -6.86 27.49 -16.14
N LEU A 38 -7.52 27.98 -15.09
CA LEU A 38 -8.26 27.17 -14.13
C LEU A 38 -9.60 26.64 -14.68
N ASP A 39 -10.17 27.27 -15.71
CA ASP A 39 -11.41 26.80 -16.33
C ASP A 39 -11.10 25.61 -17.24
N GLU A 40 -10.00 25.67 -18.00
CA GLU A 40 -9.46 24.53 -18.74
C GLU A 40 -9.02 23.40 -17.82
N GLN A 41 -8.39 23.71 -16.69
CA GLN A 41 -8.06 22.71 -15.66
C GLN A 41 -9.32 21.96 -15.19
N SER A 42 -10.41 22.68 -14.96
CA SER A 42 -11.67 22.10 -14.49
C SER A 42 -12.30 21.20 -15.55
N LEU A 43 -12.27 21.62 -16.82
CA LEU A 43 -12.74 20.82 -17.95
C LEU A 43 -11.88 19.57 -18.17
N LEU A 44 -10.55 19.69 -18.06
CA LEU A 44 -9.63 18.56 -18.20
C LEU A 44 -9.91 17.51 -17.11
N GLU A 45 -10.09 17.92 -15.86
CA GLU A 45 -10.43 17.01 -14.77
C GLU A 45 -11.80 16.34 -14.99
N GLU A 46 -12.80 17.07 -15.51
CA GLU A 46 -14.11 16.51 -15.87
C GLU A 46 -13.99 15.43 -16.96
N LEU A 47 -13.26 15.72 -18.04
CA LEU A 47 -13.00 14.75 -19.12
C LEU A 47 -12.20 13.53 -18.64
N LEU A 48 -11.23 13.74 -17.75
CA LEU A 48 -10.46 12.65 -17.14
C LEU A 48 -11.34 11.80 -16.22
N ASP A 49 -12.30 12.40 -15.50
CA ASP A 49 -13.23 11.67 -14.64
C ASP A 49 -14.22 10.81 -15.44
N GLU A 50 -14.67 11.27 -16.62
CA GLU A 50 -15.61 10.54 -17.49
C GLU A 50 -15.05 9.19 -18.00
N VAL A 51 -13.73 9.10 -18.21
CA VAL A 51 -13.08 7.89 -18.74
C VAL A 51 -12.64 6.91 -17.65
N LYS A 52 -12.72 7.29 -16.36
CA LYS A 52 -12.30 6.41 -15.27
C LYS A 52 -13.30 5.26 -15.09
N PRO A 53 -12.85 4.03 -14.74
CA PRO A 53 -13.74 2.88 -14.54
C PRO A 53 -14.86 3.16 -13.54
N ASN A 54 -15.99 2.46 -13.66
CA ASN A 54 -17.06 2.58 -12.67
C ASN A 54 -16.56 2.18 -11.27
N HIS A 55 -17.08 2.86 -10.25
CA HIS A 55 -16.82 2.48 -8.86
C HIS A 55 -17.36 1.07 -8.58
N ARG A 56 -16.63 0.31 -7.77
CA ARG A 56 -17.13 -0.95 -7.22
C ARG A 56 -18.26 -0.64 -6.23
N LYS A 57 -19.27 -1.51 -6.20
CA LYS A 57 -20.40 -1.41 -5.27
C LYS A 57 -19.91 -1.19 -3.83
N GLY A 58 -20.39 -0.15 -3.17
CA GLY A 58 -20.02 0.23 -1.79
C GLY A 58 -18.91 1.27 -1.68
N ALA A 59 -18.23 1.62 -2.78
CA ALA A 59 -17.17 2.64 -2.81
C ALA A 59 -17.59 3.99 -3.39
N GLU A 60 -18.84 4.14 -3.85
CA GLU A 60 -19.33 5.30 -4.60
C GLU A 60 -19.35 6.59 -3.76
N CYS A 61 -19.60 6.47 -2.45
CA CYS A 61 -19.66 7.60 -1.53
C CYS A 61 -18.36 7.81 -0.74
N LEU A 62 -17.29 7.08 -1.06
CA LEU A 62 -16.00 7.21 -0.39
C LEU A 62 -15.13 8.26 -1.09
N HIS A 63 -14.42 9.06 -0.30
CA HIS A 63 -13.41 9.99 -0.82
C HIS A 63 -12.43 9.29 -1.77
N TYR A 64 -11.97 9.96 -2.83
CA TYR A 64 -11.17 9.34 -3.91
C TYR A 64 -9.91 8.63 -3.41
N LEU A 65 -9.22 9.20 -2.40
CA LEU A 65 -8.06 8.58 -1.73
C LEU A 65 -8.36 7.22 -1.08
N ILE A 66 -9.63 6.97 -0.74
CA ILE A 66 -10.12 5.72 -0.16
C ILE A 66 -10.66 4.79 -1.24
N SER A 67 -11.39 5.32 -2.24
CA SER A 67 -12.07 4.50 -3.26
C SER A 67 -11.17 4.04 -4.41
N THR A 68 -10.12 4.80 -4.74
CA THR A 68 -9.18 4.53 -5.84
C THR A 68 -8.66 3.09 -5.88
N PRO A 69 -8.23 2.48 -4.76
CA PRO A 69 -7.74 1.09 -4.75
C PRO A 69 -8.80 0.05 -5.14
N PHE A 70 -10.08 0.39 -5.05
CA PHE A 70 -11.18 -0.50 -5.41
C PHE A 70 -11.75 -0.22 -6.81
N ARG A 71 -11.27 0.85 -7.48
CA ARG A 71 -11.77 1.32 -8.77
C ARG A 71 -11.01 0.72 -9.95
N TYR A 72 -9.69 0.61 -9.83
CA TYR A 72 -8.82 0.21 -10.93
C TYR A 72 -8.53 -1.30 -10.96
N PRO A 73 -8.26 -1.89 -12.14
CA PRO A 73 -7.86 -3.29 -12.27
C PRO A 73 -6.59 -3.59 -11.46
N PRO A 74 -6.31 -4.88 -11.15
CA PRO A 74 -5.09 -5.27 -10.49
C PRO A 74 -3.85 -4.84 -11.28
N LEU A 75 -2.74 -4.66 -10.55
CA LEU A 75 -1.44 -4.38 -11.16
C LEU A 75 -1.05 -5.50 -12.13
N LYS A 76 -0.22 -5.18 -13.13
CA LYS A 76 0.24 -6.12 -14.17
C LYS A 76 0.86 -7.41 -13.63
N HIS A 77 1.46 -7.35 -12.44
CA HIS A 77 2.09 -8.49 -11.75
C HIS A 77 1.37 -8.85 -10.44
N GLY A 78 0.18 -8.28 -10.20
CA GLY A 78 -0.52 -8.39 -8.93
C GLY A 78 0.15 -7.60 -7.81
N SER A 79 -0.30 -7.88 -6.59
CA SER A 79 0.21 -7.35 -5.32
C SER A 79 0.59 -8.52 -4.39
N ARG A 80 0.97 -8.24 -3.13
CA ARG A 80 1.36 -9.30 -2.19
C ARG A 80 0.29 -10.37 -2.00
N PHE A 81 -0.97 -9.98 -1.82
CA PHE A 81 -2.08 -10.91 -1.53
C PHE A 81 -3.10 -11.04 -2.67
N GLY A 82 -2.84 -10.46 -3.84
CA GLY A 82 -3.75 -10.56 -4.99
C GLY A 82 -2.98 -10.74 -6.29
N ASP A 83 -3.33 -11.75 -7.07
CA ASP A 83 -2.82 -11.92 -8.43
C ASP A 83 -3.61 -11.04 -9.43
N VAL A 84 -3.26 -11.14 -10.71
CA VAL A 84 -3.87 -10.37 -11.81
C VAL A 84 -5.35 -10.71 -12.08
N THR A 85 -5.87 -11.77 -11.46
CA THR A 85 -7.27 -12.20 -11.58
C THR A 85 -8.14 -11.70 -10.43
N MET A 86 -7.53 -11.10 -9.41
CA MET A 86 -8.21 -10.63 -8.21
C MET A 86 -8.47 -9.12 -8.24
N PRO A 87 -9.55 -8.64 -7.59
CA PRO A 87 -9.69 -7.23 -7.28
C PRO A 87 -8.51 -6.71 -6.43
N SER A 88 -8.17 -5.45 -6.63
CA SER A 88 -7.15 -4.75 -5.84
C SER A 88 -7.55 -4.60 -4.36
N TYR A 89 -6.55 -4.49 -3.50
CA TYR A 89 -6.72 -4.25 -2.07
C TYR A 89 -6.41 -2.80 -1.72
N PHE A 90 -7.07 -2.28 -0.69
CA PHE A 90 -6.58 -1.11 0.03
C PHE A 90 -5.50 -1.56 1.02
N TYR A 91 -4.24 -1.30 0.67
CA TYR A 91 -3.11 -1.52 1.57
C TYR A 91 -2.87 -0.30 2.46
N ALA A 92 -2.66 -0.56 3.75
CA ALA A 92 -2.31 0.42 4.78
C ALA A 92 -1.44 -0.24 5.86
N SER A 93 -1.00 0.56 6.82
CA SER A 93 -0.19 0.13 7.96
C SER A 93 -0.81 0.57 9.28
N GLU A 94 -0.56 -0.18 10.36
CA GLU A 94 -1.00 0.24 11.70
C GLU A 94 -0.16 1.39 12.28
N ASP A 95 1.01 1.63 11.70
CA ASP A 95 1.93 2.69 12.11
C ASP A 95 2.50 3.44 10.89
N VAL A 96 2.60 4.76 11.00
CA VAL A 96 3.07 5.63 9.92
C VAL A 96 4.50 5.33 9.49
N LYS A 97 5.40 4.90 10.39
CA LYS A 97 6.78 4.52 10.04
C LYS A 97 6.80 3.25 9.19
N THR A 98 5.86 2.34 9.40
CA THR A 98 5.69 1.16 8.55
C THR A 98 5.24 1.58 7.14
N ALA A 99 4.25 2.46 7.03
CA ALA A 99 3.79 3.00 5.74
C ALA A 99 4.92 3.75 5.00
N LEU A 100 5.70 4.56 5.71
CA LEU A 100 6.87 5.25 5.17
C LEU A 100 7.96 4.29 4.72
N SER A 101 8.17 3.17 5.43
CA SER A 101 9.14 2.14 5.04
C SER A 101 8.73 1.40 3.76
N GLU A 102 7.43 1.13 3.58
CA GLU A 102 6.90 0.58 2.32
C GLU A 102 7.06 1.58 1.17
N CYS A 103 6.70 2.85 1.42
CA CYS A 103 6.89 3.92 0.43
C CYS A 103 8.37 4.06 0.03
N ALA A 104 9.29 4.10 1.00
CA ALA A 104 10.73 4.16 0.75
C ALA A 104 11.23 3.03 -0.17
N PHE A 105 10.77 1.80 0.07
CA PHE A 105 11.10 0.67 -0.79
C PHE A 105 10.67 0.92 -2.24
N TYR A 106 9.42 1.35 -2.46
CA TYR A 106 8.94 1.64 -3.82
C TYR A 106 9.60 2.87 -4.45
N ARG A 107 10.06 3.85 -3.66
CA ARG A 107 10.90 4.96 -4.16
C ARG A 107 12.26 4.49 -4.66
N PHE A 108 12.87 3.50 -3.98
CA PHE A 108 14.09 2.86 -4.49
C PHE A 108 13.83 2.05 -5.75
N VAL A 109 12.74 1.28 -5.81
CA VAL A 109 12.35 0.52 -7.02
C VAL A 109 12.13 1.48 -8.20
N PHE A 110 11.45 2.60 -7.97
CA PHE A 110 11.25 3.64 -8.98
C PHE A 110 12.58 4.18 -9.56
N LEU A 111 13.59 4.40 -8.72
CA LEU A 111 14.92 4.80 -9.19
C LEU A 111 15.66 3.67 -9.92
N ASP A 112 15.57 2.43 -9.43
CA ASP A 112 16.25 1.25 -10.01
C ASP A 112 15.70 0.88 -11.39
N ASP A 113 14.40 1.09 -11.62
CA ASP A 113 13.73 0.82 -12.90
C ASP A 113 14.02 1.87 -13.99
N MET A 114 14.74 2.96 -13.67
CA MET A 114 15.13 3.95 -14.68
C MET A 114 16.20 3.38 -15.62
N SER A 115 15.94 3.44 -16.93
CA SER A 115 16.90 3.01 -17.96
C SER A 115 18.19 3.84 -17.95
N VAL A 116 18.11 5.10 -17.54
CA VAL A 116 19.25 5.99 -17.34
C VAL A 116 19.27 6.42 -15.87
N PRO A 117 20.31 6.06 -15.10
CA PRO A 117 20.40 6.41 -13.68
C PRO A 117 20.31 7.92 -13.45
N TYR A 118 19.38 8.34 -12.59
CA TYR A 118 19.26 9.73 -12.18
C TYR A 118 20.09 9.99 -10.92
N ASN A 119 21.15 10.79 -11.06
CA ASN A 119 22.16 10.97 -10.01
C ASN A 119 21.90 12.18 -9.09
N LYS A 120 20.85 12.96 -9.32
CA LYS A 120 20.49 14.10 -8.47
C LYS A 120 19.41 13.69 -7.47
N PRO A 121 19.32 14.34 -6.29
CA PRO A 121 18.19 14.15 -5.40
C PRO A 121 16.88 14.53 -6.09
N ILE A 122 15.87 13.66 -5.99
CA ILE A 122 14.50 13.95 -6.42
C ILE A 122 13.71 14.37 -5.19
N LYS A 123 13.10 15.56 -5.26
CA LYS A 123 12.14 16.03 -4.26
C LYS A 123 10.72 15.71 -4.75
N SER A 124 9.91 15.13 -3.89
CA SER A 124 8.49 14.83 -4.14
C SER A 124 7.67 15.10 -2.89
N GLU A 125 6.39 15.39 -3.05
CA GLU A 125 5.45 15.62 -1.95
C GLU A 125 4.56 14.39 -1.75
N HIS A 126 4.38 14.01 -0.49
CA HIS A 126 3.59 12.86 -0.10
C HIS A 126 2.65 13.27 1.03
N MET A 127 1.53 12.56 1.16
CA MET A 127 0.62 12.71 2.29
C MET A 127 0.33 11.33 2.87
N SER A 128 0.49 11.20 4.19
CA SER A 128 -0.09 10.08 4.91
C SER A 128 -1.43 10.51 5.50
N PHE A 129 -2.41 9.62 5.45
CA PHE A 129 -3.70 9.79 6.09
C PHE A 129 -4.14 8.49 6.74
N SER A 130 -4.95 8.58 7.78
CA SER A 130 -5.57 7.44 8.44
C SER A 130 -7.03 7.29 8.01
N VAL A 131 -7.52 6.05 8.10
CA VAL A 131 -8.93 5.71 8.03
C VAL A 131 -9.24 4.71 9.13
N ASN A 132 -10.43 4.79 9.71
CA ASN A 132 -10.92 3.76 10.61
C ASN A 132 -11.49 2.59 9.80
N ILE A 133 -11.14 1.38 10.21
CA ILE A 133 -11.69 0.15 9.64
C ILE A 133 -12.43 -0.65 10.72
N ASP A 134 -13.53 -1.31 10.34
CA ASP A 134 -14.21 -2.32 11.16
C ASP A 134 -14.43 -3.58 10.34
N ALA A 135 -13.44 -4.47 10.39
CA ALA A 135 -13.46 -5.73 9.67
C ALA A 135 -14.04 -6.83 10.56
N LEU A 136 -15.23 -7.33 10.24
CA LEU A 136 -15.84 -8.44 10.98
C LEU A 136 -15.12 -9.78 10.80
N ALA A 137 -14.36 -9.93 9.71
CA ALA A 137 -13.71 -11.18 9.32
C ALA A 137 -12.27 -10.92 8.86
N THR A 138 -11.34 -10.85 9.81
CA THR A 138 -9.91 -10.60 9.56
C THR A 138 -9.10 -11.88 9.71
N ALA A 139 -8.30 -12.20 8.70
CA ALA A 139 -7.27 -13.23 8.83
C ALA A 139 -6.03 -12.58 9.45
N ASP A 140 -5.73 -12.91 10.71
CA ASP A 140 -4.56 -12.39 11.42
C ASP A 140 -3.34 -13.28 11.18
N LEU A 141 -2.61 -12.99 10.10
CA LEU A 141 -1.41 -13.71 9.71
C LEU A 141 -0.21 -13.42 10.63
N THR A 142 -0.32 -12.46 11.55
CA THR A 142 0.73 -12.18 12.55
C THR A 142 0.80 -13.26 13.63
N LYS A 143 -0.22 -14.14 13.72
CA LYS A 143 -0.29 -15.27 14.65
C LYS A 143 0.44 -16.52 14.19
N VAL A 144 0.87 -16.57 12.93
CA VAL A 144 1.61 -17.71 12.40
C VAL A 144 2.97 -17.80 13.12
N GLU A 145 3.26 -18.98 13.68
CA GLU A 145 4.49 -19.26 14.42
C GLU A 145 5.47 -20.12 13.63
N SER A 146 4.97 -20.89 12.66
CA SER A 146 5.78 -21.72 11.77
C SER A 146 6.80 -20.89 11.00
N LYS A 147 8.09 -21.05 11.30
CA LYS A 147 9.18 -20.24 10.74
C LYS A 147 9.23 -20.25 9.21
N ASP A 148 8.97 -21.39 8.58
CA ASP A 148 8.94 -21.52 7.11
C ASP A 148 7.79 -20.70 6.50
N ILE A 149 6.64 -20.69 7.17
CA ILE A 149 5.46 -19.92 6.74
C ILE A 149 5.67 -18.43 6.99
N VAL A 150 6.20 -18.04 8.16
CA VAL A 150 6.56 -16.63 8.45
C VAL A 150 7.52 -16.09 7.40
N ALA A 151 8.54 -16.87 7.03
CA ALA A 151 9.49 -16.50 5.98
C ALA A 151 8.80 -16.35 4.61
N ALA A 152 7.84 -17.22 4.28
CA ALA A 152 7.07 -17.11 3.03
C ALA A 152 6.12 -15.90 3.03
N LEU A 153 5.43 -15.64 4.15
CA LEU A 153 4.53 -14.50 4.33
C LEU A 153 5.25 -13.16 4.20
N ALA A 154 6.45 -13.06 4.78
CA ALA A 154 7.29 -11.87 4.76
C ALA A 154 8.37 -11.91 3.65
N SER A 155 8.24 -12.80 2.67
CA SER A 155 9.23 -12.95 1.60
C SER A 155 9.41 -11.63 0.84
N PRO A 156 10.64 -11.10 0.74
CA PRO A 156 10.90 -9.83 0.08
C PRO A 156 10.90 -9.90 -1.46
N VAL A 157 10.96 -11.11 -2.03
CA VAL A 157 11.26 -11.35 -3.46
C VAL A 157 10.26 -12.27 -4.16
N ASN A 158 9.31 -12.89 -3.43
CA ASN A 158 8.41 -13.89 -4.01
C ASN A 158 7.02 -13.79 -3.36
N TYR A 159 6.00 -13.51 -4.18
CA TYR A 159 4.61 -13.35 -3.75
C TYR A 159 3.71 -14.53 -4.11
N ILE A 160 4.24 -15.59 -4.74
CA ILE A 160 3.43 -16.73 -5.22
C ILE A 160 2.59 -17.32 -4.07
N PHE A 161 3.23 -17.59 -2.94
CA PHE A 161 2.53 -18.15 -1.78
C PHE A 161 1.49 -17.18 -1.20
N THR A 162 1.84 -15.91 -1.04
CA THR A 162 0.93 -14.91 -0.44
C THR A 162 -0.24 -14.58 -1.36
N GLN A 163 -0.06 -14.61 -2.69
CA GLN A 163 -1.15 -14.45 -3.66
C GLN A 163 -2.12 -15.64 -3.60
N GLN A 164 -1.60 -16.87 -3.59
CA GLN A 164 -2.44 -18.07 -3.43
C GLN A 164 -3.20 -18.06 -2.10
N LEU A 165 -2.53 -17.66 -1.02
CA LEU A 165 -3.14 -17.55 0.30
C LEU A 165 -4.20 -16.45 0.34
N GLY A 166 -3.91 -15.27 -0.21
CA GLY A 166 -4.87 -14.16 -0.28
C GLY A 166 -6.12 -14.55 -1.04
N LYS A 167 -5.97 -15.17 -2.21
CA LYS A 167 -7.09 -15.73 -3.00
C LYS A 167 -7.95 -16.69 -2.18
N TYR A 168 -7.30 -17.64 -1.50
CA TYR A 168 -8.01 -18.60 -0.66
C TYR A 168 -8.77 -17.89 0.47
N LEU A 169 -8.10 -17.04 1.24
CA LEU A 169 -8.67 -16.37 2.40
C LEU A 169 -9.86 -15.48 2.04
N THR A 170 -9.81 -14.77 0.91
CA THR A 170 -10.90 -13.89 0.49
C THR A 170 -12.02 -14.64 -0.24
N GLU A 171 -11.72 -15.49 -1.23
CA GLU A 171 -12.75 -16.13 -2.07
C GLU A 171 -13.39 -17.35 -1.42
N LYS A 172 -12.64 -18.10 -0.59
CA LYS A 172 -13.11 -19.31 0.08
C LYS A 172 -13.30 -19.11 1.58
N GLY A 173 -12.38 -18.38 2.22
CA GLY A 173 -12.40 -18.14 3.67
C GLY A 173 -13.34 -17.03 4.12
N GLY A 174 -13.77 -16.15 3.21
CA GLY A 174 -14.64 -15.02 3.54
C GLY A 174 -13.96 -13.87 4.29
N ALA A 175 -12.62 -13.86 4.36
CA ALA A 175 -11.86 -12.78 4.96
C ALA A 175 -12.08 -11.47 4.19
N THR A 176 -12.38 -10.40 4.92
CA THR A 176 -12.52 -9.04 4.36
C THR A 176 -11.28 -8.20 4.60
N ALA A 177 -10.43 -8.58 5.55
CA ALA A 177 -9.12 -7.99 5.78
C ALA A 177 -8.04 -9.06 6.09
N LEU A 178 -6.80 -8.73 5.75
CA LEU A 178 -5.62 -9.55 6.04
C LEU A 178 -4.63 -8.70 6.83
N ARG A 179 -4.30 -9.10 8.06
CA ARG A 179 -3.33 -8.42 8.93
C ARG A 179 -2.02 -9.19 8.91
N PHE A 180 -0.90 -8.55 8.61
CA PHE A 180 0.36 -9.24 8.34
C PHE A 180 1.60 -8.38 8.62
N TYR A 181 2.74 -9.03 8.90
CA TYR A 181 4.01 -8.32 9.05
C TYR A 181 4.51 -7.78 7.70
N SER A 182 4.96 -6.52 7.68
CA SER A 182 5.60 -5.88 6.54
C SER A 182 6.94 -6.56 6.23
N ALA A 183 7.14 -6.92 4.97
CA ALA A 183 8.43 -7.40 4.46
C ALA A 183 9.48 -6.27 4.36
N ARG A 184 9.08 -5.00 4.51
CA ARG A 184 9.93 -3.80 4.39
C ARG A 184 10.25 -3.17 5.74
N ALA A 185 9.46 -3.46 6.77
CA ALA A 185 9.62 -2.99 8.13
C ALA A 185 9.89 -4.11 9.15
N ASN A 186 10.57 -5.17 8.74
CA ASN A 186 10.77 -6.38 9.54
C ASN A 186 11.56 -6.12 10.84
N GLU A 187 12.54 -5.20 10.83
CA GLU A 187 13.33 -4.81 12.01
C GLU A 187 12.47 -4.36 13.19
N ASN A 188 11.36 -3.66 12.91
CA ASN A 188 10.44 -3.13 13.92
C ASN A 188 9.17 -3.97 14.02
N LYS A 189 9.11 -5.13 13.35
CA LYS A 189 7.89 -5.95 13.22
C LYS A 189 6.68 -5.12 12.78
N GLY A 190 6.88 -4.20 11.83
CA GLY A 190 5.83 -3.32 11.33
C GLY A 190 4.66 -4.12 10.75
N ILE A 191 3.43 -3.66 10.99
CA ILE A 191 2.22 -4.40 10.62
C ILE A 191 1.47 -3.64 9.53
N ASN A 192 1.13 -4.38 8.48
CA ASN A 192 0.30 -3.94 7.39
C ASN A 192 -1.07 -4.63 7.45
N ILE A 193 -2.02 -3.96 6.81
CA ILE A 193 -3.33 -4.51 6.53
C ILE A 193 -3.63 -4.43 5.04
N ALA A 194 -4.25 -5.47 4.50
CA ALA A 194 -4.83 -5.48 3.16
C ALA A 194 -6.34 -5.63 3.30
N VAL A 195 -7.07 -4.56 2.98
CA VAL A 195 -8.53 -4.54 3.00
C VAL A 195 -9.03 -4.89 1.60
N SER A 196 -9.80 -5.97 1.50
CA SER A 196 -10.29 -6.53 0.22
C SER A 196 -11.64 -5.97 -0.23
N LYS A 197 -12.36 -5.33 0.69
CA LYS A 197 -13.72 -4.83 0.48
C LYS A 197 -13.89 -3.40 1.01
N PRO A 198 -14.47 -2.47 0.24
CA PRO A 198 -14.60 -1.07 0.64
C PRO A 198 -15.47 -0.89 1.90
N GLU A 199 -16.48 -1.74 2.11
CA GLU A 199 -17.38 -1.65 3.27
C GLU A 199 -16.69 -1.85 4.63
N VAL A 200 -15.47 -2.37 4.64
CA VAL A 200 -14.64 -2.48 5.85
C VAL A 200 -14.15 -1.12 6.34
N ILE A 201 -13.99 -0.14 5.43
CA ILE A 201 -13.55 1.21 5.76
C ILE A 201 -14.77 2.03 6.16
N ILE A 202 -14.85 2.40 7.44
CA ILE A 202 -16.01 3.14 7.96
C ILE A 202 -15.84 4.66 7.83
N SER A 203 -14.60 5.15 7.77
CA SER A 203 -14.31 6.55 7.47
C SER A 203 -14.77 6.94 6.06
N LYS A 204 -15.45 8.08 5.95
CA LYS A 204 -15.91 8.63 4.65
C LYS A 204 -14.88 9.51 3.97
N LYS A 205 -13.96 10.09 4.74
CA LYS A 205 -12.89 10.98 4.30
C LYS A 205 -11.56 10.59 4.97
N PRO A 206 -10.41 10.92 4.38
CA PRO A 206 -9.11 10.78 5.04
C PRO A 206 -9.07 11.60 6.34
N GLU A 207 -8.44 11.04 7.37
CA GLU A 207 -8.30 11.62 8.70
C GLU A 207 -6.81 11.72 9.08
N ASN A 208 -6.46 12.55 10.06
CA ASN A 208 -5.09 12.65 10.60
C ASN A 208 -4.01 12.83 9.52
N ASN A 209 -4.25 13.75 8.58
CA ASN A 209 -3.36 13.97 7.45
C ASN A 209 -2.02 14.57 7.88
N ILE A 210 -0.91 14.03 7.37
CA ILE A 210 0.43 14.58 7.53
C ILE A 210 1.05 14.72 6.15
N ASN A 211 1.51 15.92 5.85
CA ASN A 211 2.24 16.22 4.61
C ASN A 211 3.74 16.00 4.82
N TRP A 212 4.37 15.36 3.85
CA TRP A 212 5.75 14.96 3.87
C TRP A 212 6.48 15.50 2.64
N ILE A 213 7.61 16.14 2.87
CA ILE A 213 8.61 16.33 1.84
C ILE A 213 9.47 15.08 1.80
N CYS A 214 9.48 14.38 0.66
CA CYS A 214 10.32 13.22 0.41
C CYS A 214 11.53 13.60 -0.44
N HIS A 215 12.72 13.34 0.07
CA HIS A 215 13.98 13.43 -0.65
C HIS A 215 14.45 12.02 -1.01
N THR A 216 14.52 11.75 -2.31
CA THR A 216 14.89 10.45 -2.88
C THR A 216 16.29 10.53 -3.50
N THR A 217 17.20 9.67 -3.07
CA THR A 217 18.53 9.48 -3.66
C THR A 217 18.79 7.98 -3.87
N ALA A 218 19.81 7.63 -4.66
CA ALA A 218 20.17 6.24 -4.91
C ALA A 218 20.54 5.43 -3.65
N LYS A 219 20.90 6.09 -2.55
CA LYS A 219 21.34 5.42 -1.30
C LYS A 219 20.40 5.61 -0.13
N LYS A 220 19.57 6.65 -0.16
CA LYS A 220 18.77 7.08 1.00
C LYS A 220 17.47 7.74 0.56
N ILE A 221 16.37 7.36 1.21
CA ILE A 221 15.09 8.08 1.16
C ILE A 221 14.87 8.75 2.52
N SER A 222 14.48 10.01 2.51
CA SER A 222 14.17 10.78 3.72
C SER A 222 12.83 11.47 3.59
N PHE A 223 12.00 11.35 4.62
CA PHE A 223 10.73 12.03 4.76
C PHE A 223 10.82 13.05 5.89
N ASN A 224 10.30 14.24 5.63
CA ASN A 224 10.23 15.32 6.61
C ASN A 224 8.82 15.90 6.67
N ALA A 225 8.22 15.93 7.85
CA ALA A 225 6.99 16.65 8.12
C ALA A 225 7.28 17.86 9.03
N HIS A 226 6.40 18.87 8.98
CA HIS A 226 6.54 20.08 9.79
C HIS A 226 6.70 19.73 11.29
N GLU A 227 7.64 20.38 11.98
CA GLU A 227 7.92 20.18 13.42
C GLU A 227 8.25 18.73 13.85
N SER A 228 8.64 17.88 12.90
CA SER A 228 9.01 16.49 13.17
C SER A 228 10.49 16.23 12.89
N THR A 229 11.05 15.21 13.55
CA THR A 229 12.39 14.72 13.17
C THR A 229 12.29 13.96 11.86
N PRO A 230 13.18 14.20 10.88
CA PRO A 230 13.17 13.46 9.63
C PRO A 230 13.31 11.95 9.84
N ILE A 231 12.49 11.18 9.13
CA ILE A 231 12.55 9.72 9.10
C ILE A 231 13.27 9.32 7.83
N SER A 232 14.29 8.47 7.93
CA SER A 232 15.08 8.06 6.77
C SER A 232 15.32 6.56 6.70
N PHE A 233 15.51 6.08 5.48
CA PHE A 233 15.77 4.69 5.16
C PHE A 233 16.93 4.60 4.17
N ASP A 234 17.97 3.84 4.54
CA ASP A 234 19.10 3.55 3.65
C ASP A 234 18.80 2.31 2.79
N ILE A 235 19.31 2.30 1.56
CA ILE A 235 19.03 1.23 0.59
C ILE A 235 19.44 -0.15 1.09
N ASP A 236 20.52 -0.24 1.87
CA ASP A 236 21.09 -1.49 2.39
C ASP A 236 20.07 -2.31 3.21
N ARG A 237 19.10 -1.65 3.85
CA ARG A 237 18.00 -2.30 4.56
C ARG A 237 17.10 -3.15 3.64
N PHE A 238 17.01 -2.79 2.37
CA PHE A 238 16.12 -3.42 1.39
C PHE A 238 16.82 -4.42 0.47
N LEU A 239 18.14 -4.44 0.45
CA LEU A 239 18.92 -5.31 -0.43
C LEU A 239 18.87 -6.77 0.04
N ILE A 240 18.64 -7.68 -0.90
CA ILE A 240 18.74 -9.12 -0.70
C ILE A 240 19.93 -9.61 -1.50
N LYS A 241 20.97 -10.09 -0.80
CA LYS A 241 22.25 -10.48 -1.41
C LYS A 241 22.85 -9.34 -2.26
N GLY A 242 22.72 -8.10 -1.80
CA GLY A 242 23.28 -6.90 -2.45
C GLY A 242 22.46 -6.35 -3.62
N VAL A 243 21.27 -6.89 -3.88
CA VAL A 243 20.41 -6.45 -5.00
C VAL A 243 19.03 -6.08 -4.48
N LEU A 244 18.43 -5.01 -5.03
CA LEU A 244 17.07 -4.62 -4.69
C LEU A 244 16.09 -5.66 -5.26
N PRO A 245 15.16 -6.20 -4.44
CA PRO A 245 14.17 -7.16 -4.90
C PRO A 245 13.33 -6.65 -6.07
N LYS A 246 13.35 -7.38 -7.19
CA LYS A 246 12.34 -7.23 -8.24
C LYS A 246 11.08 -7.95 -7.81
N LEU A 247 9.96 -7.24 -7.79
CA LEU A 247 8.66 -7.81 -7.46
C LEU A 247 8.12 -8.51 -8.71
N LEU A 248 8.24 -9.83 -8.75
CA LEU A 248 7.60 -10.71 -9.72
C LEU A 248 6.48 -11.51 -9.05
#